data_AF-A0A9D5NP67-F1
#
_entry.id   AF-A0A9D5NP67-F1
#
_cell.length_a   1.000
_cell.length_b   1.000
_cell.length_c   1.000
_cell.angle_alpha   90.00
_cell.angle_beta   90.00
_cell.angle_gamma   90.00
#
_symmetry.space_group_name_H-M   'P 1'
#
loop_
_entity.id
_entity.type
_entity.pdbx_description
1 polymer ?
#
loop_
_entity_poly.entity_id
_entity_poly.type
_entity_poly.pdbx_seq_one_letter_code
_entity_poly.pdbx_strand_id
1 'polypeptide(L)'
;MMKKSFIFGAALMLVSAFGLQSCSKEDNAGDATVDALAYDIANKADLSVLIDKYAENGVLTLPASAEITMAEEIQLNEPLKIRTAEGAKPAGIIAKAGFVTTSSLILENVAFEVSGVSTPFIKMNTLPTEGLNDAGAYEVDEISLINSSIIGLKNSLFYANKQKYLINEFNIDHCVIDFGGTTGKTIIDFNGGGLPLNVTIDQSMIGASKETSWSNGGLFSTQSGSNLAQVTTDADAKHTFTVTQSVLTCISNGKTLCTLRQNNQAWQYYVVKDNVVNNCGKKNEFLVGFCAGRINKKENWTASGNLVSFDDENTGAGEIEKSGLENACIVPETPAAE
;
A
#
# COMPACT_ATOMS: atom_id res chain seq x y z
N MET A 1 0.43 25.90 -38.36
CA MET A 1 -0.24 25.79 -37.06
C MET A 1 -1.28 24.68 -37.12
N MET A 2 -0.89 23.45 -36.78
CA MET A 2 -1.82 22.33 -36.58
C MET A 2 -1.20 21.32 -35.62
N LYS A 3 -1.97 21.05 -34.55
CA LYS A 3 -2.12 19.80 -33.77
C LYS A 3 -0.86 19.13 -33.19
N LYS A 4 -0.91 18.82 -31.90
CA LYS A 4 -1.46 17.55 -31.37
C LYS A 4 -1.64 17.64 -29.86
N SER A 5 -2.89 17.54 -29.40
CA SER A 5 -3.23 17.23 -28.01
C SER A 5 -3.20 15.71 -27.87
N PHE A 6 -2.41 15.20 -26.93
CA PHE A 6 -2.46 13.80 -26.52
C PHE A 6 -3.53 13.65 -25.45
N ILE A 7 -4.56 12.87 -25.75
CA ILE A 7 -5.56 12.39 -24.80
C ILE A 7 -5.04 11.04 -24.31
N PHE A 8 -4.64 10.93 -23.05
CA PHE A 8 -4.43 9.62 -22.43
C PHE A 8 -5.80 9.00 -22.14
N GLY A 9 -6.13 7.95 -22.91
CA GLY A 9 -7.30 7.11 -22.68
C GLY A 9 -7.05 6.17 -21.52
N ALA A 10 -7.71 6.42 -20.39
CA ALA A 10 -7.93 5.39 -19.39
C ALA A 10 -9.03 4.45 -19.93
N ALA A 11 -8.67 3.19 -20.14
CA ALA A 11 -9.59 2.15 -20.58
C ALA A 11 -10.60 1.86 -19.47
N LEU A 12 -11.80 2.40 -19.64
CA LEU A 12 -13.02 2.03 -18.92
C LEU A 12 -13.57 0.74 -19.54
N MET A 13 -13.40 -0.42 -18.87
CA MET A 13 -14.12 -1.63 -19.26
C MET A 13 -15.47 -1.70 -18.53
N LEU A 14 -16.52 -1.36 -19.29
CA LEU A 14 -17.94 -1.50 -18.93
C LEU A 14 -18.50 -2.80 -19.53
N VAL A 15 -18.96 -3.67 -18.64
CA VAL A 15 -20.14 -4.56 -18.71
C VAL A 15 -20.68 -4.97 -20.09
N SER A 16 -20.64 -6.28 -20.37
CA SER A 16 -21.75 -7.09 -20.94
C SER A 16 -21.35 -8.58 -20.79
N ALA A 17 -22.21 -9.57 -20.59
CA ALA A 17 -23.60 -9.71 -20.98
C ALA A 17 -24.38 -10.61 -20.00
N PHE A 18 -25.69 -10.35 -19.94
CA PHE A 18 -26.71 -11.24 -19.40
C PHE A 18 -26.64 -12.63 -20.02
N GLY A 19 -26.63 -13.66 -19.17
CA GLY A 19 -26.99 -15.02 -19.50
C GLY A 19 -27.87 -15.58 -18.39
N LEU A 20 -29.18 -15.34 -18.47
CA LEU A 20 -30.16 -16.10 -17.69
C LEU A 20 -30.19 -17.52 -18.26
N GLN A 21 -29.60 -18.47 -17.54
CA GLN A 21 -29.81 -19.89 -17.78
C GLN A 21 -30.56 -20.49 -16.58
N SER A 22 -31.87 -20.57 -16.76
CA SER A 22 -32.78 -21.40 -15.97
C SER A 22 -32.58 -22.86 -16.36
N CYS A 23 -32.27 -23.73 -15.39
CA CYS A 23 -32.57 -25.19 -15.34
C CYS A 23 -32.01 -25.71 -14.00
N SER A 24 -32.88 -25.93 -13.02
CA SER A 24 -33.58 -27.19 -12.69
C SER A 24 -32.92 -27.83 -11.47
N LYS A 25 -33.71 -27.87 -10.41
CA LYS A 25 -33.43 -28.45 -9.09
C LYS A 25 -33.16 -29.94 -9.26
N GLU A 26 -31.92 -30.37 -9.13
CA GLU A 26 -31.58 -31.78 -8.89
C GLU A 26 -30.51 -31.86 -7.80
N ASP A 27 -30.72 -32.86 -6.95
CA ASP A 27 -30.17 -33.00 -5.61
C ASP A 27 -28.66 -33.20 -5.63
N ASN A 28 -27.93 -32.31 -4.98
CA ASN A 28 -26.60 -32.60 -4.45
C ASN A 28 -26.61 -32.21 -2.98
N ALA A 29 -26.37 -33.19 -2.11
CA ALA A 29 -26.05 -32.98 -0.71
C ALA A 29 -24.70 -32.24 -0.63
N GLY A 30 -24.76 -30.93 -0.80
CA GLY A 30 -23.61 -30.02 -0.72
C GLY A 30 -23.28 -29.69 0.72
N ASP A 31 -21.99 -29.64 1.00
CA ASP A 31 -21.34 -29.30 2.25
C ASP A 31 -22.01 -28.11 2.98
N ALA A 32 -22.54 -28.34 4.19
CA ALA A 32 -23.39 -27.40 4.92
C ALA A 32 -22.67 -26.13 5.41
N THR A 33 -21.35 -26.05 5.26
CA THR A 33 -20.50 -24.94 5.69
C THR A 33 -20.45 -23.78 4.68
N VAL A 34 -20.58 -24.07 3.38
CA VAL A 34 -20.54 -23.05 2.31
C VAL A 34 -21.84 -22.23 2.25
N ASP A 35 -22.92 -22.75 2.84
CA ASP A 35 -24.23 -22.08 2.86
C ASP A 35 -24.39 -21.11 4.05
N ALA A 36 -23.73 -21.37 5.18
CA ALA A 36 -23.89 -20.57 6.40
C ALA A 36 -23.22 -19.20 6.31
N LEU A 37 -21.98 -19.12 5.79
CA LEU A 37 -21.28 -17.86 5.60
C LEU A 37 -22.01 -16.97 4.59
N ALA A 38 -22.42 -17.55 3.46
CA ALA A 38 -23.18 -16.84 2.43
C ALA A 38 -24.53 -16.33 2.99
N TYR A 39 -25.21 -17.15 3.81
CA TYR A 39 -26.43 -16.76 4.50
C TYR A 39 -26.20 -15.56 5.44
N ASP A 40 -25.18 -15.57 6.28
CA ASP A 40 -24.89 -14.48 7.21
C ASP A 40 -24.54 -13.18 6.46
N ILE A 41 -23.76 -13.27 5.37
CA ILE A 41 -23.48 -12.12 4.49
C ILE A 41 -24.77 -11.57 3.87
N ALA A 42 -25.66 -12.44 3.36
CA ALA A 42 -26.94 -12.04 2.80
C ALA A 42 -27.83 -11.33 3.84
N ASN A 43 -27.71 -11.73 5.11
CA ASN A 43 -28.37 -11.10 6.25
C ASN A 43 -27.58 -9.93 6.86
N LYS A 44 -26.56 -9.41 6.14
CA LYS A 44 -25.80 -8.20 6.50
C LYS A 44 -25.03 -8.33 7.81
N ALA A 45 -24.51 -9.53 8.11
CA ALA A 45 -23.52 -9.69 9.16
C ALA A 45 -22.30 -8.79 8.89
N ASP A 46 -21.82 -8.15 9.95
CA ASP A 46 -20.63 -7.30 9.90
C ASP A 46 -19.36 -8.15 9.73
N LEU A 47 -18.32 -7.59 9.10
CA LEU A 47 -17.05 -8.28 8.91
C LEU A 47 -16.46 -8.80 10.23
N SER A 48 -16.59 -8.07 11.33
CA SER A 48 -16.15 -8.52 12.66
C SER A 48 -16.80 -9.85 13.08
N VAL A 49 -18.12 -9.94 12.93
CA VAL A 49 -18.90 -11.15 13.21
C VAL A 49 -18.49 -12.30 12.30
N LEU A 50 -18.22 -12.01 11.01
CA LEU A 50 -17.78 -13.02 10.06
C LEU A 50 -16.39 -13.57 10.41
N ILE A 51 -15.48 -12.72 10.87
CA ILE A 51 -14.15 -13.14 11.35
C ILE A 51 -14.33 -14.06 12.56
N ASP A 52 -15.05 -13.64 13.59
CA ASP A 52 -15.20 -14.41 14.83
C ASP A 52 -15.82 -15.79 14.61
N LYS A 53 -16.74 -15.90 13.64
CA LYS A 53 -17.50 -17.13 13.39
C LYS A 53 -16.86 -18.06 12.36
N TYR A 54 -16.16 -17.51 11.37
CA TYR A 54 -15.74 -18.26 10.18
C TYR A 54 -14.24 -18.17 9.88
N ALA A 55 -13.45 -17.38 10.61
CA ALA A 55 -12.01 -17.42 10.44
C ALA A 55 -11.45 -18.71 11.07
N GLU A 56 -10.96 -19.62 10.23
CA GLU A 56 -10.33 -20.86 10.68
C GLU A 56 -8.81 -20.70 10.61
N ASN A 57 -8.13 -20.94 11.73
CA ASN A 57 -6.67 -20.78 11.87
C ASN A 57 -6.18 -19.41 11.37
N GLY A 58 -6.93 -18.34 11.71
CA GLY A 58 -6.60 -16.98 11.30
C GLY A 58 -6.87 -16.69 9.83
N VAL A 59 -7.65 -17.51 9.11
CA VAL A 59 -8.00 -17.27 7.71
C VAL A 59 -9.50 -17.19 7.52
N LEU A 60 -9.98 -16.03 7.08
CA LEU A 60 -11.35 -15.84 6.60
C LEU A 60 -11.36 -15.86 5.06
N THR A 61 -12.05 -16.83 4.47
CA THR A 61 -12.26 -16.89 3.02
C THR A 61 -13.65 -16.41 2.66
N LEU A 62 -13.73 -15.25 2.01
CA LEU A 62 -14.97 -14.62 1.58
C LEU A 62 -15.45 -15.19 0.22
N PRO A 63 -16.77 -15.34 0.02
CA PRO A 63 -17.31 -15.69 -1.28
C PRO A 63 -17.00 -14.61 -2.33
N ALA A 64 -16.77 -15.03 -3.56
CA ALA A 64 -16.49 -14.11 -4.66
C ALA A 64 -17.62 -13.09 -4.84
N SER A 65 -17.27 -11.82 -5.07
CA SER A 65 -18.21 -10.71 -5.23
C SER A 65 -19.14 -10.46 -4.02
N ALA A 66 -18.88 -11.03 -2.85
CA ALA A 66 -19.65 -10.73 -1.65
C ALA A 66 -19.60 -9.22 -1.34
N GLU A 67 -20.70 -8.66 -0.83
CA GLU A 67 -20.77 -7.27 -0.37
C GLU A 67 -20.97 -7.24 1.14
N ILE A 68 -19.98 -6.75 1.86
CA ILE A 68 -19.87 -6.82 3.31
C ILE A 68 -19.71 -5.41 3.88
N THR A 69 -20.25 -5.18 5.07
CA THR A 69 -19.98 -3.94 5.82
C THR A 69 -18.97 -4.23 6.92
N MET A 70 -18.06 -3.29 7.13
CA MET A 70 -17.21 -3.22 8.32
C MET A 70 -17.59 -1.93 9.06
N ALA A 71 -18.47 -2.06 10.05
CA ALA A 71 -19.06 -0.95 10.78
C ALA A 71 -18.17 -0.47 11.91
N GLU A 72 -17.44 -1.39 12.55
CA GLU A 72 -16.62 -1.13 13.72
C GLU A 72 -15.14 -1.44 13.47
N GLU A 73 -14.29 -0.88 14.33
CA GLU A 73 -12.85 -1.08 14.27
C GLU A 73 -12.50 -2.51 14.68
N ILE A 74 -11.84 -3.26 13.81
CA ILE A 74 -11.46 -4.66 14.08
C ILE A 74 -10.16 -4.66 14.88
N GLN A 75 -10.20 -5.25 16.08
CA GLN A 75 -9.04 -5.43 16.95
C GLN A 75 -8.45 -6.82 16.71
N LEU A 76 -7.17 -6.89 16.37
CA LEU A 76 -6.44 -8.13 16.10
C LEU A 76 -5.31 -8.28 17.12
N ASN A 77 -5.39 -9.39 17.88
CA ASN A 77 -4.32 -9.82 18.78
C ASN A 77 -3.63 -11.11 18.29
N GLU A 78 -4.11 -11.64 17.17
CA GLU A 78 -3.64 -12.87 16.53
C GLU A 78 -3.55 -12.62 15.02
N PRO A 79 -2.72 -13.37 14.27
CA PRO A 79 -2.61 -13.23 12.83
C PRO A 79 -3.95 -13.41 12.12
N LEU A 80 -4.24 -12.53 11.15
CA LEU A 80 -5.44 -12.63 10.33
C LEU A 80 -5.12 -12.46 8.84
N LYS A 81 -5.63 -13.38 8.03
CA LYS A 81 -5.75 -13.26 6.58
C LYS A 81 -7.22 -13.18 6.20
N ILE A 82 -7.60 -12.12 5.50
CA ILE A 82 -8.91 -12.00 4.84
C ILE A 82 -8.69 -12.13 3.35
N ARG A 83 -9.32 -13.14 2.73
CA ARG A 83 -9.11 -13.44 1.32
C ARG A 83 -10.38 -13.70 0.55
N THR A 84 -10.35 -13.40 -0.75
CA THR A 84 -11.21 -14.07 -1.74
C THR A 84 -10.36 -15.07 -2.51
N ALA A 85 -10.94 -16.17 -3.00
CA ALA A 85 -10.20 -17.14 -3.80
C ALA A 85 -9.48 -16.49 -4.99
N GLU A 86 -8.26 -16.93 -5.29
CA GLU A 86 -7.44 -16.42 -6.39
C GLU A 86 -8.16 -16.55 -7.73
N GLY A 87 -8.03 -15.53 -8.60
CA GLY A 87 -8.69 -15.47 -9.91
C GLY A 87 -10.20 -15.23 -9.86
N ALA A 88 -10.82 -15.29 -8.68
CA ALA A 88 -12.21 -14.91 -8.49
C ALA A 88 -12.35 -13.39 -8.35
N LYS A 89 -13.54 -12.86 -8.64
CA LYS A 89 -13.84 -11.45 -8.42
C LYS A 89 -13.77 -11.12 -6.91
N PRO A 90 -13.01 -10.07 -6.50
CA PRO A 90 -12.86 -9.70 -5.10
C PRO A 90 -14.21 -9.53 -4.37
N ALA A 91 -14.25 -9.91 -3.10
CA ALA A 91 -15.29 -9.44 -2.19
C ALA A 91 -15.13 -7.92 -1.95
N GLY A 92 -16.25 -7.20 -1.99
CA GLY A 92 -16.36 -5.77 -1.70
C GLY A 92 -16.71 -5.52 -0.24
N ILE A 93 -15.91 -4.69 0.43
CA ILE A 93 -16.08 -4.35 1.85
C ILE A 93 -16.24 -2.83 1.96
N ILE A 94 -17.40 -2.39 2.46
CA ILE A 94 -17.65 -0.98 2.76
C ILE A 94 -17.23 -0.74 4.21
N ALA A 95 -16.09 -0.06 4.38
CA ALA A 95 -15.50 0.17 5.69
C ALA A 95 -15.85 1.55 6.25
N LYS A 96 -16.33 1.55 7.49
CA LYS A 96 -16.56 2.74 8.31
C LYS A 96 -15.46 2.93 9.36
N ALA A 97 -14.66 1.91 9.59
CA ALA A 97 -13.52 1.91 10.49
C ALA A 97 -12.33 1.13 9.88
N GLY A 98 -11.20 1.09 10.58
CA GLY A 98 -10.00 0.38 10.17
C GLY A 98 -9.66 -0.81 11.07
N PHE A 99 -8.43 -1.30 10.94
CA PHE A 99 -7.85 -2.36 11.75
C PHE A 99 -6.92 -1.78 12.82
N VAL A 100 -6.96 -2.39 14.00
CA VAL A 100 -5.93 -2.25 15.04
C VAL A 100 -5.29 -3.58 15.26
N THR A 101 -3.98 -3.68 15.07
CA THR A 101 -3.30 -4.96 15.16
C THR A 101 -2.08 -4.92 16.07
N THR A 102 -1.84 -6.02 16.80
CA THR A 102 -0.54 -6.35 17.38
C THR A 102 0.21 -7.39 16.57
N SER A 103 -0.46 -8.01 15.58
CA SER A 103 0.02 -9.18 14.86
C SER A 103 -0.09 -9.00 13.33
N SER A 104 0.21 -10.05 12.58
CA SER A 104 0.21 -10.04 11.12
C SER A 104 -1.19 -9.84 10.54
N LEU A 105 -1.27 -9.04 9.47
CA LEU A 105 -2.52 -8.78 8.75
C LEU A 105 -2.28 -8.89 7.24
N ILE A 106 -3.00 -9.81 6.60
CA ILE A 106 -2.92 -10.03 5.16
C ILE A 106 -4.31 -9.81 4.55
N LEU A 107 -4.39 -8.89 3.59
CA LEU A 107 -5.58 -8.61 2.81
C LEU A 107 -5.32 -9.07 1.37
N GLU A 108 -5.99 -10.14 0.93
CA GLU A 108 -5.67 -10.84 -0.31
C GLU A 108 -6.89 -10.94 -1.24
N ASN A 109 -6.81 -10.37 -2.44
CA ASN A 109 -7.90 -10.37 -3.41
C ASN A 109 -9.22 -9.81 -2.83
N VAL A 110 -9.16 -8.65 -2.16
CA VAL A 110 -10.32 -7.97 -1.54
C VAL A 110 -10.37 -6.50 -1.93
N ALA A 111 -11.58 -5.94 -2.01
CA ALA A 111 -11.81 -4.56 -2.39
C ALA A 111 -12.45 -3.79 -1.23
N PHE A 112 -11.72 -2.87 -0.63
CA PHE A 112 -12.24 -1.97 0.39
C PHE A 112 -12.60 -0.61 -0.18
N GLU A 113 -13.80 -0.15 0.16
CA GLU A 113 -14.20 1.25 0.03
C GLU A 113 -14.16 1.91 1.41
N VAL A 114 -13.21 2.83 1.59
CA VAL A 114 -12.82 3.38 2.90
C VAL A 114 -13.12 4.88 3.05
N SER A 115 -13.95 5.49 2.20
CA SER A 115 -14.29 6.92 2.35
C SER A 115 -15.03 7.24 3.66
N GLY A 116 -15.61 6.24 4.33
CA GLY A 116 -16.17 6.37 5.68
C GLY A 116 -15.12 6.45 6.79
N VAL A 117 -13.88 6.01 6.52
CA VAL A 117 -12.81 5.89 7.52
C VAL A 117 -12.07 7.21 7.69
N SER A 118 -12.06 7.73 8.92
CA SER A 118 -11.41 9.01 9.26
C SER A 118 -10.07 8.86 9.98
N THR A 119 -9.76 7.66 10.46
CA THR A 119 -8.48 7.28 11.09
C THR A 119 -7.57 6.58 10.08
N PRO A 120 -6.30 6.28 10.42
CA PRO A 120 -5.51 5.35 9.61
C PRO A 120 -6.27 4.04 9.39
N PHE A 121 -6.19 3.49 8.17
CA PHE A 121 -6.93 2.28 7.81
C PHE A 121 -6.37 1.04 8.53
N ILE A 122 -5.06 0.94 8.64
CA ILE A 122 -4.37 -0.02 9.50
C ILE A 122 -3.55 0.77 10.51
N LYS A 123 -3.72 0.51 11.81
CA LYS A 123 -2.85 1.08 12.85
C LYS A 123 -2.38 0.01 13.82
N MET A 124 -1.17 0.15 14.30
CA MET A 124 -0.68 -0.75 15.35
C MET A 124 -1.34 -0.42 16.69
N ASN A 125 -1.49 -1.41 17.57
CA ASN A 125 -2.05 -1.19 18.90
C ASN A 125 -1.08 -0.39 19.79
N THR A 126 -1.59 0.49 20.65
CA THR A 126 -0.77 1.20 21.66
C THR A 126 -0.49 0.37 22.91
N LEU A 127 -1.25 -0.69 23.14
CA LEU A 127 -1.19 -1.55 24.34
C LEU A 127 -1.03 -3.03 23.94
N PRO A 128 0.00 -3.41 23.17
CA PRO A 128 0.30 -4.81 22.89
C PRO A 128 0.55 -5.58 24.18
N THR A 129 0.06 -6.82 24.22
CA THR A 129 0.23 -7.76 25.34
C THR A 129 1.30 -8.82 25.07
N GLU A 130 1.78 -8.90 23.84
CA GLU A 130 2.82 -9.84 23.42
C GLU A 130 4.17 -9.50 24.05
N GLY A 131 5.05 -10.51 24.12
CA GLY A 131 6.41 -10.33 24.61
C GLY A 131 7.24 -9.42 23.68
N LEU A 132 8.14 -8.64 24.27
CA LEU A 132 9.15 -7.93 23.50
C LEU A 132 10.22 -8.92 23.01
N ASN A 133 10.74 -8.68 21.81
CA ASN A 133 11.96 -9.31 21.35
C ASN A 133 13.19 -8.83 22.14
N ASP A 134 14.35 -9.42 21.87
CA ASP A 134 15.59 -9.12 22.60
C ASP A 134 16.07 -7.66 22.48
N ALA A 135 15.61 -6.93 21.45
CA ALA A 135 15.90 -5.51 21.27
C ALA A 135 14.89 -4.59 21.99
N GLY A 136 13.85 -5.14 22.61
CA GLY A 136 12.79 -4.40 23.28
C GLY A 136 11.75 -3.82 22.32
N ALA A 137 11.46 -4.51 21.22
CA ALA A 137 10.39 -4.19 20.28
C ALA A 137 9.35 -5.33 20.20
N TYR A 138 8.11 -4.99 19.86
CA TYR A 138 7.08 -5.96 19.48
C TYR A 138 7.31 -6.38 18.04
N GLU A 139 7.14 -7.65 17.71
CA GLU A 139 7.46 -8.17 16.39
C GLU A 139 6.22 -8.58 15.63
N VAL A 140 6.15 -8.19 14.36
CA VAL A 140 5.08 -8.56 13.44
C VAL A 140 5.73 -9.09 12.19
N ASP A 141 5.36 -10.30 11.80
CA ASP A 141 5.93 -10.93 10.62
C ASP A 141 5.54 -10.17 9.35
N GLU A 142 4.26 -9.83 9.20
CA GLU A 142 3.78 -9.35 7.91
C GLU A 142 2.55 -8.44 8.00
N ILE A 143 2.62 -7.30 7.31
CA ILE A 143 1.46 -6.48 6.94
C ILE A 143 1.42 -6.42 5.41
N SER A 144 0.45 -7.10 4.79
CA SER A 144 0.40 -7.26 3.34
C SER A 144 -0.95 -6.97 2.73
N LEU A 145 -0.92 -6.27 1.61
CA LEU A 145 -2.03 -6.09 0.69
C LEU A 145 -1.63 -6.72 -0.63
N ILE A 146 -2.39 -7.71 -1.09
CA ILE A 146 -2.08 -8.52 -2.27
C ILE A 146 -3.32 -8.55 -3.16
N ASN A 147 -3.19 -8.24 -4.44
CA ASN A 147 -4.29 -8.25 -5.42
C ASN A 147 -5.53 -7.48 -4.94
N SER A 148 -5.35 -6.42 -4.15
CA SER A 148 -6.42 -5.76 -3.40
C SER A 148 -6.59 -4.30 -3.80
N SER A 149 -7.77 -3.73 -3.58
CA SER A 149 -8.01 -2.31 -3.80
C SER A 149 -8.47 -1.61 -2.53
N ILE A 150 -7.84 -0.50 -2.16
CA ILE A 150 -8.25 0.38 -1.07
C ILE A 150 -8.59 1.75 -1.66
N ILE A 151 -9.88 2.05 -1.77
CA ILE A 151 -10.38 3.24 -2.47
C ILE A 151 -10.99 4.23 -1.48
N GLY A 152 -10.88 5.53 -1.78
CA GLY A 152 -11.50 6.57 -0.96
C GLY A 152 -10.70 6.92 0.31
N LEU A 153 -9.41 6.57 0.37
CA LEU A 153 -8.59 6.75 1.57
C LEU A 153 -8.43 8.24 1.94
N LYS A 154 -8.82 8.61 3.17
CA LYS A 154 -8.77 10.00 3.69
C LYS A 154 -7.63 10.25 4.69
N ASN A 155 -6.96 9.21 5.14
CA ASN A 155 -5.89 9.24 6.14
C ASN A 155 -4.72 8.34 5.69
N SER A 156 -3.79 8.00 6.58
CA SER A 156 -2.74 7.01 6.30
C SER A 156 -3.33 5.64 5.97
N LEU A 157 -2.71 4.92 5.04
CA LEU A 157 -2.97 3.49 4.86
C LEU A 157 -2.53 2.73 6.11
N PHE A 158 -1.32 3.05 6.58
CA PHE A 158 -0.71 2.42 7.73
C PHE A 158 -0.17 3.46 8.73
N TYR A 159 -0.32 3.19 10.02
CA TYR A 159 0.29 3.97 11.10
C TYR A 159 0.84 3.11 12.25
N ALA A 160 2.15 3.22 12.53
CA ALA A 160 2.83 2.46 13.58
C ALA A 160 2.42 2.84 15.03
N ASN A 161 1.62 3.90 15.18
CA ASN A 161 1.01 4.30 16.45
C ASN A 161 1.99 4.53 17.61
N LYS A 162 3.20 5.03 17.28
CA LYS A 162 4.24 5.48 18.22
C LYS A 162 4.78 4.41 19.18
N GLN A 163 4.49 3.13 18.93
CA GLN A 163 5.09 2.01 19.66
C GLN A 163 6.26 1.43 18.90
N LYS A 164 7.18 0.76 19.59
CA LYS A 164 8.32 0.09 18.97
C LYS A 164 7.88 -1.25 18.39
N TYR A 165 7.34 -1.23 17.17
CA TYR A 165 7.12 -2.43 16.37
C TYR A 165 8.28 -2.65 15.39
N LEU A 166 8.78 -3.87 15.32
CA LEU A 166 9.54 -4.39 14.18
C LEU A 166 8.54 -5.06 13.25
N ILE A 167 8.41 -4.58 12.02
CA ILE A 167 7.60 -5.25 10.99
C ILE A 167 8.56 -5.89 10.00
N ASN A 168 8.57 -7.22 9.91
CA ASN A 168 9.53 -7.91 9.06
C ASN A 168 9.21 -7.62 7.58
N GLU A 169 7.96 -7.80 7.17
CA GLU A 169 7.51 -7.55 5.80
C GLU A 169 6.32 -6.58 5.75
N PHE A 170 6.44 -5.53 4.93
CA PHE A 170 5.35 -4.62 4.59
C PHE A 170 5.16 -4.61 3.06
N ASN A 171 4.12 -5.26 2.56
CA ASN A 171 3.94 -5.46 1.12
C ASN A 171 2.66 -4.82 0.58
N ILE A 172 2.79 -4.14 -0.56
CA ILE A 172 1.69 -3.70 -1.41
C ILE A 172 1.97 -4.29 -2.79
N ASP A 173 1.26 -5.36 -3.13
CA ASP A 173 1.52 -6.16 -4.31
C ASP A 173 0.27 -6.29 -5.18
N HIS A 174 0.38 -5.97 -6.48
CA HIS A 174 -0.74 -5.98 -7.42
C HIS A 174 -1.97 -5.21 -6.92
N CYS A 175 -1.76 -4.09 -6.22
CA CYS A 175 -2.82 -3.36 -5.54
C CYS A 175 -3.19 -2.05 -6.23
N VAL A 176 -4.38 -1.54 -5.90
CA VAL A 176 -4.80 -0.17 -6.22
C VAL A 176 -5.13 0.57 -4.93
N ILE A 177 -4.39 1.63 -4.64
CA ILE A 177 -4.60 2.49 -3.47
C ILE A 177 -4.96 3.91 -3.96
N ASP A 178 -6.22 4.30 -3.79
CA ASP A 178 -6.75 5.61 -4.23
C ASP A 178 -7.14 6.51 -3.06
N PHE A 179 -6.71 7.77 -3.13
CA PHE A 179 -7.01 8.77 -2.10
C PHE A 179 -8.29 9.56 -2.41
N GLY A 180 -9.25 9.50 -1.48
CA GLY A 180 -10.54 10.18 -1.57
C GLY A 180 -10.60 11.57 -0.92
N GLY A 181 -9.51 12.06 -0.32
CA GLY A 181 -9.48 13.29 0.50
C GLY A 181 -8.45 14.34 0.09
N THR A 182 -8.58 15.56 0.63
CA THR A 182 -7.67 16.70 0.39
C THR A 182 -6.62 16.91 1.48
N THR A 183 -6.72 16.19 2.60
CA THR A 183 -5.80 16.33 3.74
C THR A 183 -4.76 15.22 3.71
N GLY A 184 -3.64 15.47 3.02
CA GLY A 184 -2.56 14.49 2.89
C GLY A 184 -1.93 14.13 4.24
N LYS A 185 -2.06 12.86 4.62
CA LYS A 185 -1.23 12.19 5.63
C LYS A 185 -0.22 11.30 4.93
N THR A 186 0.87 10.96 5.61
CA THR A 186 1.85 10.03 5.06
C THR A 186 1.16 8.68 4.85
N ILE A 187 1.33 8.08 3.66
CA ILE A 187 0.64 6.83 3.29
C ILE A 187 1.04 5.71 4.25
N ILE A 188 2.34 5.49 4.39
CA ILE A 188 2.94 4.51 5.30
C ILE A 188 3.68 5.27 6.41
N ASP A 189 3.07 5.38 7.59
CA ASP A 189 3.54 6.27 8.65
C ASP A 189 4.09 5.53 9.87
N PHE A 190 5.41 5.42 9.95
CA PHE A 190 6.17 5.00 11.13
C PHE A 190 6.67 6.19 11.97
N ASN A 191 6.03 7.36 11.85
CA ASN A 191 6.41 8.52 12.63
C ASN A 191 6.21 8.29 14.13
N GLY A 192 7.28 8.49 14.90
CA GLY A 192 7.28 8.34 16.35
C GLY A 192 7.25 6.92 16.87
N GLY A 193 7.27 5.88 16.02
CA GLY A 193 7.27 4.48 16.47
C GLY A 193 7.63 3.46 15.38
N GLY A 194 8.28 2.39 15.81
CA GLY A 194 8.57 1.21 15.01
C GLY A 194 9.53 1.44 13.85
N LEU A 195 9.73 0.38 13.06
CA LEU A 195 10.49 0.35 11.82
C LEU A 195 10.14 -0.94 11.05
N PRO A 196 9.88 -0.88 9.74
CA PRO A 196 9.83 -2.07 8.91
C PRO A 196 11.23 -2.49 8.43
N LEU A 197 11.51 -3.79 8.33
CA LEU A 197 12.71 -4.32 7.68
C LEU A 197 12.56 -4.26 6.17
N ASN A 198 11.45 -4.74 5.62
CA ASN A 198 11.24 -4.72 4.18
C ASN A 198 9.95 -3.97 3.86
N VAL A 199 10.05 -3.00 2.95
CA VAL A 199 8.90 -2.33 2.35
C VAL A 199 8.94 -2.62 0.86
N THR A 200 7.91 -3.29 0.36
CA THR A 200 7.77 -3.63 -1.05
C THR A 200 6.48 -3.02 -1.61
N ILE A 201 6.62 -2.28 -2.70
CA ILE A 201 5.51 -1.83 -3.54
C ILE A 201 5.79 -2.37 -4.93
N ASP A 202 5.05 -3.41 -5.34
CA ASP A 202 5.27 -4.06 -6.64
C ASP A 202 3.97 -4.14 -7.44
N GLN A 203 4.10 -3.93 -8.75
CA GLN A 203 3.00 -4.03 -9.72
C GLN A 203 1.72 -3.30 -9.29
N SER A 204 1.87 -2.18 -8.56
CA SER A 204 0.77 -1.52 -7.86
C SER A 204 0.54 -0.10 -8.36
N MET A 205 -0.69 0.39 -8.21
CA MET A 205 -1.04 1.79 -8.45
C MET A 205 -1.34 2.49 -7.12
N ILE A 206 -0.60 3.54 -6.81
CA ILE A 206 -0.81 4.35 -5.59
C ILE A 206 -0.90 5.80 -6.01
N GLY A 207 -2.00 6.47 -5.68
CA GLY A 207 -2.12 7.88 -6.00
C GLY A 207 -3.51 8.44 -5.84
N ALA A 208 -3.67 9.68 -6.28
CA ALA A 208 -4.95 10.37 -6.27
C ALA A 208 -5.39 10.71 -7.69
N SER A 209 -6.69 10.57 -7.96
CA SER A 209 -7.30 10.96 -9.24
C SER A 209 -7.24 12.47 -9.56
N LYS A 210 -6.84 13.33 -8.60
CA LYS A 210 -6.70 14.77 -8.79
C LYS A 210 -5.31 15.25 -8.36
N GLU A 211 -4.61 15.93 -9.27
CA GLU A 211 -3.22 16.36 -9.09
C GLU A 211 -2.96 17.31 -7.92
N THR A 212 -4.02 17.93 -7.41
CA THR A 212 -3.97 18.91 -6.32
C THR A 212 -4.46 18.38 -4.98
N SER A 213 -5.00 17.15 -4.90
CA SER A 213 -5.72 16.71 -3.70
C SER A 213 -4.82 16.11 -2.60
N TRP A 214 -3.68 15.49 -2.92
CA TRP A 214 -2.82 14.90 -1.87
C TRP A 214 -1.56 15.72 -1.57
N SER A 215 -1.76 17.01 -1.25
CA SER A 215 -0.67 17.98 -1.16
C SER A 215 0.06 18.05 0.20
N ASN A 216 -0.25 17.20 1.20
CA ASN A 216 0.28 17.38 2.57
C ASN A 216 1.04 16.21 3.20
N GLY A 217 0.99 14.99 2.66
CA GLY A 217 1.61 13.81 3.25
C GLY A 217 2.68 13.16 2.36
N GLY A 218 3.60 12.41 2.98
CA GLY A 218 4.65 11.60 2.33
C GLY A 218 4.13 10.28 1.72
N LEU A 219 4.95 9.60 0.91
CA LEU A 219 4.79 8.16 0.66
C LEU A 219 5.08 7.39 1.96
N PHE A 220 6.21 7.70 2.59
CA PHE A 220 6.71 6.98 3.75
C PHE A 220 7.32 7.94 4.76
N SER A 221 7.19 7.61 6.04
CA SER A 221 7.85 8.38 7.10
C SER A 221 8.31 7.49 8.24
N THR A 222 9.55 7.67 8.68
CA THR A 222 10.08 7.22 9.98
C THR A 222 10.54 8.42 10.80
N GLN A 223 10.01 9.61 10.52
CA GLN A 223 10.31 10.81 11.30
C GLN A 223 10.12 10.50 12.79
N SER A 224 11.10 10.73 13.65
CA SER A 224 11.03 10.34 15.08
C SER A 224 10.81 8.84 15.40
N GLY A 225 10.77 7.94 14.41
CA GLY A 225 10.65 6.49 14.60
C GLY A 225 11.92 5.83 15.14
N SER A 226 11.91 4.50 15.19
CA SER A 226 13.05 3.70 15.67
C SER A 226 14.12 3.54 14.58
N ASN A 227 15.37 3.29 14.97
CA ASN A 227 16.40 2.80 14.05
C ASN A 227 16.57 1.27 14.22
N LEU A 228 17.28 0.64 13.28
CA LEU A 228 17.40 -0.81 13.22
C LEU A 228 17.92 -1.43 14.52
N ALA A 229 18.98 -0.86 15.10
CA ALA A 229 19.57 -1.32 16.36
C ALA A 229 18.67 -1.12 17.59
N GLN A 230 17.55 -0.39 17.46
CA GLN A 230 16.55 -0.23 18.52
C GLN A 230 15.39 -1.22 18.42
N VAL A 231 15.30 -1.99 17.32
CA VAL A 231 14.19 -2.90 17.06
C VAL A 231 14.63 -4.33 16.76
N THR A 232 15.91 -4.56 16.46
CA THR A 232 16.48 -5.91 16.31
C THR A 232 17.91 -5.97 16.83
N THR A 233 18.30 -7.14 17.35
CA THR A 233 19.67 -7.50 17.74
C THR A 233 20.39 -8.27 16.64
N ASP A 234 19.70 -8.62 15.56
CA ASP A 234 20.27 -9.30 14.41
C ASP A 234 21.26 -8.38 13.67
N ALA A 235 22.52 -8.78 13.67
CA ALA A 235 23.61 -8.05 13.02
C ALA A 235 23.55 -8.11 11.49
N ASP A 236 22.86 -9.11 10.94
CA ASP A 236 22.68 -9.31 9.50
C ASP A 236 21.39 -8.68 8.98
N ALA A 237 20.52 -8.18 9.87
CA ALA A 237 19.28 -7.52 9.50
C ALA A 237 19.55 -6.35 8.57
N LYS A 238 18.77 -6.30 7.49
CA LYS A 238 18.86 -5.25 6.49
C LYS A 238 17.50 -4.65 6.25
N HIS A 239 17.49 -3.34 6.11
CA HIS A 239 16.31 -2.62 5.69
C HIS A 239 16.33 -2.36 4.18
N THR A 240 15.30 -2.85 3.48
CA THR A 240 15.13 -2.74 2.01
C THR A 240 13.83 -2.02 1.62
N PHE A 241 13.95 -0.98 0.80
CA PHE A 241 12.79 -0.29 0.20
C PHE A 241 12.74 -0.59 -1.30
N THR A 242 11.75 -1.37 -1.71
CA THR A 242 11.52 -1.79 -3.09
C THR A 242 10.27 -1.11 -3.63
N VAL A 243 10.41 -0.48 -4.80
CA VAL A 243 9.29 0.01 -5.62
C VAL A 243 9.54 -0.41 -7.06
N THR A 244 8.75 -1.34 -7.57
CA THR A 244 8.95 -1.91 -8.90
C THR A 244 7.66 -1.99 -9.70
N GLN A 245 7.76 -1.80 -11.01
CA GLN A 245 6.67 -1.99 -11.98
C GLN A 245 5.37 -1.26 -11.58
N SER A 246 5.48 -0.17 -10.84
CA SER A 246 4.36 0.48 -10.16
C SER A 246 4.05 1.84 -10.78
N VAL A 247 2.81 2.28 -10.58
CA VAL A 247 2.31 3.59 -10.98
C VAL A 247 2.12 4.45 -9.73
N LEU A 248 2.92 5.50 -9.59
CA LEU A 248 2.84 6.43 -8.48
C LEU A 248 2.38 7.80 -8.99
N THR A 249 1.25 8.31 -8.50
CA THR A 249 0.71 9.59 -8.96
C THR A 249 0.33 10.54 -7.84
N CYS A 250 0.78 11.79 -7.96
CA CYS A 250 0.37 12.90 -7.11
C CYS A 250 0.66 12.68 -5.61
N ILE A 251 1.71 11.91 -5.29
CA ILE A 251 2.12 11.64 -3.91
C ILE A 251 3.10 12.72 -3.46
N SER A 252 2.73 13.50 -2.44
CA SER A 252 3.61 14.55 -1.90
C SER A 252 4.02 15.61 -2.93
N ASN A 253 3.13 15.96 -3.87
CA ASN A 253 3.44 16.91 -4.95
C ASN A 253 4.00 18.24 -4.39
N GLY A 254 5.21 18.61 -4.83
CA GLY A 254 5.98 19.77 -4.39
C GLY A 254 6.64 19.63 -3.01
N LYS A 255 6.63 18.43 -2.41
CA LYS A 255 7.11 18.17 -1.04
C LYS A 255 8.05 16.97 -0.99
N THR A 256 8.62 16.71 0.20
CA THR A 256 9.49 15.56 0.41
C THR A 256 8.68 14.26 0.30
N LEU A 257 9.11 13.35 -0.57
CA LEU A 257 8.45 12.05 -0.80
C LEU A 257 8.52 11.15 0.44
N CYS A 258 9.72 10.92 0.97
CA CYS A 258 9.92 10.14 2.19
C CYS A 258 10.65 10.96 3.26
N THR A 259 10.16 10.93 4.50
CA THR A 259 10.80 11.63 5.63
C THR A 259 11.46 10.66 6.60
N LEU A 260 12.77 10.83 6.82
CA LEU A 260 13.58 10.02 7.73
C LEU A 260 14.10 10.91 8.88
N ARG A 261 14.26 10.37 10.11
CA ARG A 261 14.69 11.17 11.28
C ARG A 261 16.17 11.55 11.24
N GLN A 262 17.03 10.62 10.86
CA GLN A 262 18.50 10.73 10.94
C GLN A 262 19.17 10.01 9.77
N ASN A 263 20.40 10.41 9.41
CA ASN A 263 21.19 9.77 8.36
C ASN A 263 21.40 8.24 8.59
N ASN A 264 21.25 7.77 9.83
CA ASN A 264 21.45 6.35 10.20
C ASN A 264 20.14 5.53 10.16
N GLN A 265 19.05 6.14 9.70
CA GLN A 265 17.80 5.47 9.34
C GLN A 265 17.58 5.42 7.82
N ALA A 266 18.54 5.95 7.04
CA ALA A 266 18.54 5.74 5.60
C ALA A 266 18.58 4.23 5.32
N TRP A 267 17.69 3.76 4.46
CA TRP A 267 17.62 2.36 4.07
C TRP A 267 18.94 1.91 3.44
N GLN A 268 19.37 0.69 3.75
CA GLN A 268 20.63 0.15 3.23
C GLN A 268 20.50 -0.25 1.77
N TYR A 269 19.29 -0.63 1.33
CA TYR A 269 19.00 -1.05 -0.02
C TYR A 269 17.75 -0.34 -0.55
N TYR A 270 17.89 0.28 -1.71
CA TYR A 270 16.79 0.82 -2.50
C TYR A 270 16.75 0.11 -3.85
N VAL A 271 15.59 -0.43 -4.19
CA VAL A 271 15.32 -1.02 -5.50
C VAL A 271 14.16 -0.25 -6.12
N VAL A 272 14.45 0.60 -7.11
CA VAL A 272 13.44 1.50 -7.70
C VAL A 272 13.47 1.30 -9.22
N LYS A 273 12.63 0.42 -9.76
CA LYS A 273 12.71 0.02 -11.18
C LYS A 273 11.39 0.03 -11.92
N ASP A 274 11.48 0.40 -13.20
CA ASP A 274 10.41 0.19 -14.18
C ASP A 274 9.06 0.81 -13.75
N ASN A 275 9.13 1.91 -13.01
CA ASN A 275 7.96 2.61 -12.49
C ASN A 275 7.50 3.71 -13.46
N VAL A 276 6.20 4.02 -13.41
CA VAL A 276 5.63 5.24 -13.99
C VAL A 276 5.27 6.19 -12.87
N VAL A 277 5.89 7.36 -12.86
CA VAL A 277 5.81 8.32 -11.76
C VAL A 277 5.36 9.66 -12.30
N ASN A 278 4.27 10.20 -11.78
CA ASN A 278 3.78 11.52 -12.14
C ASN A 278 3.52 12.38 -10.91
N ASN A 279 4.10 13.58 -10.85
CA ASN A 279 3.84 14.57 -9.81
C ASN A 279 4.09 14.03 -8.38
N CYS A 280 5.13 13.20 -8.21
CA CYS A 280 5.52 12.65 -6.91
C CYS A 280 6.75 13.36 -6.35
N GLY A 281 6.66 13.84 -5.11
CA GLY A 281 7.74 14.58 -4.46
C GLY A 281 7.94 15.98 -5.05
N LYS A 282 9.17 16.49 -5.06
CA LYS A 282 9.54 17.74 -5.76
C LYS A 282 10.09 17.42 -7.14
N LYS A 283 10.02 18.39 -8.05
CA LYS A 283 10.66 18.32 -9.37
C LYS A 283 12.14 17.92 -9.24
N ASN A 284 12.55 16.93 -10.03
CA ASN A 284 13.89 16.34 -10.06
C ASN A 284 14.31 15.67 -8.73
N GLU A 285 13.38 15.36 -7.83
CA GLU A 285 13.66 14.76 -6.51
C GLU A 285 12.91 13.46 -6.25
N PHE A 286 12.38 12.76 -7.25
CA PHE A 286 11.72 11.48 -7.02
C PHE A 286 12.71 10.46 -6.43
N LEU A 287 13.85 10.25 -7.08
CA LEU A 287 14.84 9.24 -6.66
C LEU A 287 15.47 9.60 -5.30
N VAL A 288 16.02 10.80 -5.18
CA VAL A 288 16.62 11.27 -3.91
C VAL A 288 15.57 11.44 -2.80
N GLY A 289 14.29 11.55 -3.17
CA GLY A 289 13.16 11.71 -2.27
C GLY A 289 12.93 10.51 -1.35
N PHE A 290 13.30 9.30 -1.77
CA PHE A 290 13.27 8.09 -0.93
C PHE A 290 14.19 8.20 0.29
N CYS A 291 15.27 8.97 0.18
CA CYS A 291 16.21 9.23 1.27
C CYS A 291 16.18 10.70 1.69
N ALA A 292 14.97 11.25 1.82
CA ALA A 292 14.71 12.61 2.33
C ALA A 292 15.44 13.73 1.56
N GLY A 293 15.60 13.56 0.25
CA GLY A 293 16.19 14.54 -0.67
C GLY A 293 17.71 14.44 -0.81
N ARG A 294 18.32 13.33 -0.40
CA ARG A 294 19.78 13.10 -0.45
C ARG A 294 20.08 11.66 -0.82
N ILE A 295 21.21 11.41 -1.49
CA ILE A 295 21.81 10.08 -1.63
C ILE A 295 23.23 10.17 -1.08
N ASN A 296 23.61 9.22 -0.22
CA ASN A 296 24.95 9.12 0.35
C ASN A 296 25.65 7.84 -0.14
N LYS A 297 26.97 7.78 0.02
CA LYS A 297 27.80 6.61 -0.37
C LYS A 297 27.55 5.33 0.45
N LYS A 298 26.67 5.37 1.45
CA LYS A 298 26.44 4.25 2.38
C LYS A 298 25.24 3.39 1.99
N GLU A 299 24.39 3.88 1.10
CA GLU A 299 23.20 3.15 0.65
C GLU A 299 23.49 2.44 -0.69
N ASN A 300 22.92 1.26 -0.88
CA ASN A 300 22.99 0.53 -2.15
C ASN A 300 21.75 0.85 -2.98
N TRP A 301 21.97 1.31 -4.20
CA TRP A 301 20.90 1.69 -5.11
C TRP A 301 20.89 0.79 -6.34
N THR A 302 19.71 0.26 -6.64
CA THR A 302 19.44 -0.37 -7.93
C THR A 302 18.24 0.34 -8.56
N ALA A 303 18.51 1.32 -9.42
CA ALA A 303 17.48 2.08 -10.10
C ALA A 303 17.62 1.99 -11.61
N SER A 304 16.53 1.73 -12.32
CA SER A 304 16.52 1.62 -13.78
C SER A 304 15.12 1.75 -14.37
N GLY A 305 15.01 2.23 -15.61
CA GLY A 305 13.75 2.11 -16.38
C GLY A 305 12.58 2.96 -15.87
N ASN A 306 12.80 3.86 -14.91
CA ASN A 306 11.73 4.69 -14.37
C ASN A 306 11.34 5.80 -15.36
N LEU A 307 10.06 5.94 -15.66
CA LEU A 307 9.51 7.08 -16.38
C LEU A 307 8.99 8.09 -15.34
N VAL A 308 9.68 9.22 -15.21
CA VAL A 308 9.33 10.25 -14.20
C VAL A 308 8.90 11.53 -14.91
N SER A 309 7.74 12.05 -14.52
CA SER A 309 7.21 13.33 -14.97
C SER A 309 6.78 14.22 -13.81
N PHE A 310 6.90 15.53 -14.03
CA PHE A 310 6.44 16.58 -13.14
C PHE A 310 5.84 17.73 -13.96
N ASP A 311 4.62 18.15 -13.64
CA ASP A 311 3.83 19.12 -14.42
C ASP A 311 3.80 18.77 -15.93
N ASP A 312 3.52 17.50 -16.24
CA ASP A 312 3.51 16.92 -17.60
C ASP A 312 4.85 16.95 -18.36
N GLU A 313 5.93 17.38 -17.71
CA GLU A 313 7.28 17.35 -18.29
C GLU A 313 8.03 16.10 -17.83
N ASN A 314 8.69 15.39 -18.74
CA ASN A 314 9.63 14.33 -18.35
C ASN A 314 10.83 14.96 -17.61
N THR A 315 11.09 14.50 -16.39
CA THR A 315 12.19 15.00 -15.54
C THR A 315 13.36 14.04 -15.44
N GLY A 316 13.39 12.96 -16.24
CA GLY A 316 14.37 11.87 -16.11
C GLY A 316 15.83 12.34 -16.13
N ALA A 317 16.17 13.31 -16.97
CA ALA A 317 17.52 13.88 -17.00
C ALA A 317 17.88 14.60 -15.70
N GLY A 318 16.94 15.38 -15.13
CA GLY A 318 17.13 16.08 -13.87
C GLY A 318 17.18 15.14 -12.66
N GLU A 319 16.42 14.03 -12.70
CA GLU A 319 16.50 12.97 -11.69
C GLU A 319 17.89 12.33 -11.66
N ILE A 320 18.46 12.01 -12.84
CA ILE A 320 19.80 11.44 -12.96
C ILE A 320 20.86 12.45 -12.49
N GLU A 321 20.78 13.70 -12.93
CA GLU A 321 21.73 14.75 -12.55
C GLU A 321 21.80 14.91 -11.02
N LYS A 322 20.63 14.91 -10.35
CA LYS A 322 20.56 15.15 -8.91
C LYS A 322 20.92 13.91 -8.08
N SER A 323 20.53 12.73 -8.54
CA SER A 323 20.78 11.47 -7.83
C SER A 323 22.20 10.93 -8.05
N GLY A 324 22.79 11.22 -9.21
CA GLY A 324 24.03 10.58 -9.67
C GLY A 324 23.85 9.11 -10.07
N LEU A 325 22.61 8.62 -10.18
CA LEU A 325 22.31 7.23 -10.55
C LEU A 325 22.14 7.14 -12.08
N GLU A 326 23.23 6.80 -12.76
CA GLU A 326 23.22 6.58 -14.21
C GLU A 326 22.20 5.49 -14.59
N ASN A 327 21.43 5.72 -15.65
CA ASN A 327 20.37 4.81 -16.16
C ASN A 327 19.12 4.69 -15.27
N ALA A 328 19.02 5.44 -14.16
CA ALA A 328 17.87 5.32 -13.26
C ALA A 328 16.53 5.71 -13.91
N CYS A 329 16.56 6.60 -14.92
CA CYS A 329 15.38 7.10 -15.59
C CYS A 329 15.46 6.97 -17.11
N ILE A 330 14.29 6.82 -17.74
CA ILE A 330 14.13 6.95 -19.18
C ILE A 330 14.19 8.44 -19.55
N VAL A 331 15.17 8.81 -20.36
CA VAL A 331 15.33 10.16 -20.92
C VAL A 331 14.91 10.10 -22.39
N PRO A 332 13.81 10.77 -22.79
CA PRO A 332 13.42 10.84 -24.19
C PRO A 332 14.55 11.49 -24.99
N GLU A 333 14.95 10.87 -26.10
CA GLU A 333 15.87 11.53 -27.04
C GLU A 333 15.17 12.77 -27.58
N THR A 334 15.81 13.93 -27.46
CA THR A 334 15.38 15.12 -28.20
C THR A 334 15.45 14.76 -29.68
N PRO A 335 14.35 14.87 -30.45
CA PRO A 335 14.41 14.60 -31.88
C PRO A 335 15.52 15.47 -32.48
N ALA A 336 16.48 14.85 -33.18
CA ALA A 336 17.47 15.59 -33.92
C ALA A 336 16.73 16.58 -34.83
N ALA A 337 17.09 17.87 -34.76
CA ALA A 337 16.51 18.86 -35.64
C ALA A 337 16.88 18.49 -37.08
N GLU A 338 15.88 18.10 -37.88
CA GLU A 338 15.99 17.96 -39.34
C GLU A 338 16.12 19.31 -40.04
#